data_AF-A0A5C5ZKY0-F1
#
_entry.id   AF-A0A5C5ZKY0-F1
#
_cell.length_a   1.000
_cell.length_b   1.000
_cell.length_c   1.000
_cell.angle_alpha   90.00
_cell.angle_beta   90.00
_cell.angle_gamma   90.00
#
_symmetry.space_group_name_H-M   'P 1'
#
loop_
_entity.id
_entity.type
_entity.pdbx_description
1 polymer ?
#
loop_
_entity_poly.entity_id
_entity_poly.type
_entity_poly.pdbx_seq_one_letter_code
_entity_poly.pdbx_strand_id
1 'polypeptide(L)'
;MSNRKLYRIKLTDEERETFAKVATGKRGKLNIAAWKVQRANAMLKCDEGHDGPAWQDQQIAEAFGVTTRSLENWRKQATEQGPMSLLERKQRQSPPTPPILDGEKEAKLTKIACSTPPEGRSRWTLQLLADKLVELEVVESISADTVGRVQKKTS
;
A
#
# COMPACT_ATOMS: atom_id res chain seq x y z
N MET A 1 -20.23 -29.32 -3.24
CA MET A 1 -19.06 -29.53 -4.12
C MET A 1 -17.81 -29.14 -3.36
N SER A 2 -16.87 -30.06 -3.16
CA SER A 2 -15.64 -29.79 -2.42
C SER A 2 -14.75 -28.86 -3.26
N ASN A 3 -14.69 -27.58 -2.88
CA ASN A 3 -13.89 -26.59 -3.58
C ASN A 3 -12.41 -26.91 -3.31
N ARG A 4 -11.67 -27.32 -4.35
CA ARG A 4 -10.27 -27.75 -4.22
C ARG A 4 -9.43 -26.56 -3.74
N LYS A 5 -8.75 -26.71 -2.60
CA LYS A 5 -7.78 -25.71 -2.12
C LYS A 5 -6.62 -25.59 -3.13
N LEU A 6 -6.60 -24.50 -3.90
CA LEU A 6 -5.54 -24.20 -4.88
C LEU A 6 -4.27 -23.71 -4.19
N TYR A 7 -4.42 -22.78 -3.24
CA TYR A 7 -3.32 -22.21 -2.47
C TYR A 7 -3.19 -22.95 -1.13
N ARG A 8 -2.23 -23.88 -1.04
CA ARG A 8 -1.88 -24.59 0.20
C ARG A 8 -0.75 -23.86 0.87
N ILE A 9 -0.81 -23.73 2.19
CA ILE A 9 0.22 -23.05 2.98
C ILE A 9 1.03 -24.08 3.74
N LYS A 10 2.34 -23.93 3.69
CA LYS A 10 3.29 -24.62 4.56
C LYS A 10 4.22 -23.55 5.11
N LEU A 11 4.10 -23.26 6.39
CA LEU A 11 4.94 -22.27 7.06
C LEU A 11 6.27 -22.89 7.45
N THR A 12 7.34 -22.13 7.33
CA THR A 12 8.62 -22.46 7.99
C THR A 12 8.50 -22.23 9.50
N ASP A 13 9.46 -22.74 10.27
CA ASP A 13 9.49 -22.54 11.72
C ASP A 13 9.60 -21.05 12.09
N GLU A 14 10.41 -20.29 11.35
CA GLU A 14 10.57 -18.84 11.55
C GLU A 14 9.27 -18.07 11.25
N GLU A 15 8.57 -18.44 10.18
CA GLU A 15 7.28 -17.84 9.81
C GLU A 15 6.21 -18.15 10.85
N ARG A 16 6.14 -19.42 11.28
CA ARG A 16 5.23 -19.89 12.33
C ARG A 16 5.48 -19.15 13.64
N GLU A 17 6.74 -19.03 14.06
CA GLU A 17 7.10 -18.30 15.28
C GLU A 17 6.69 -16.82 15.18
N THR A 18 6.89 -16.21 14.02
CA THR A 18 6.51 -14.81 13.79
C THR A 18 4.99 -14.61 13.86
N PHE A 19 4.21 -15.49 13.23
CA PHE A 19 2.75 -15.45 13.37
C PHE A 19 2.30 -15.75 14.80
N ALA A 20 2.95 -16.66 15.51
CA ALA A 20 2.65 -16.97 16.91
C ALA A 20 2.87 -15.74 17.81
N LYS A 21 3.98 -15.02 17.63
CA LYS A 21 4.26 -13.75 18.33
C LYS A 21 3.16 -12.72 18.07
N VAL A 22 2.71 -12.58 16.82
CA VAL A 22 1.66 -11.64 16.44
C VAL A 22 0.29 -12.07 16.99
N ALA A 23 0.01 -13.36 17.02
CA ALA A 23 -1.22 -13.95 17.54
C ALA A 23 -1.43 -13.68 19.05
N THR A 24 -0.36 -13.43 19.81
CA THR A 24 -0.47 -13.00 21.22
C THR A 24 -1.19 -11.65 21.38
N GLY A 25 -1.28 -10.86 20.32
CA GLY A 25 -1.94 -9.55 20.32
C GLY A 25 -1.14 -8.44 20.99
N LYS A 26 0.08 -8.71 21.48
CA LYS A 26 0.93 -7.72 22.15
C LYS A 26 2.36 -7.74 21.64
N ARG A 27 2.97 -6.55 21.58
CA ARG A 27 4.41 -6.36 21.39
C ARG A 27 4.92 -5.53 22.56
N GLY A 28 5.37 -6.22 23.62
CA GLY A 28 5.63 -5.58 24.92
C GLY A 28 4.35 -4.97 25.49
N LYS A 29 4.36 -3.65 25.73
CA LYS A 29 3.18 -2.91 26.23
C LYS A 29 2.20 -2.47 25.13
N LEU A 30 2.57 -2.59 23.86
CA LEU A 30 1.75 -2.14 22.74
C LEU A 30 0.79 -3.24 22.28
N ASN A 31 -0.46 -2.87 22.02
CA ASN A 31 -1.44 -3.75 21.40
C ASN A 31 -1.22 -3.81 19.90
N ILE A 32 -1.26 -5.01 19.35
CA ILE A 32 -1.25 -5.25 17.90
C ILE A 32 -2.67 -5.07 17.37
N ALA A 33 -2.80 -4.48 16.18
CA ALA A 33 -4.09 -4.29 15.54
C ALA A 33 -4.86 -5.62 15.40
N ALA A 34 -6.13 -5.63 15.82
CA ALA A 34 -6.96 -6.85 15.88
C ALA A 34 -7.00 -7.64 14.56
N TRP A 35 -7.05 -6.94 13.43
CA TRP A 35 -7.06 -7.59 12.11
C TRP A 35 -5.75 -8.37 11.81
N LYS A 36 -4.60 -7.92 12.33
CA LYS A 36 -3.33 -8.67 12.20
C LYS A 36 -3.35 -9.93 13.04
N VAL A 37 -3.87 -9.81 14.27
CA VAL A 37 -4.02 -10.93 15.20
C VAL A 37 -4.96 -12.00 14.62
N GLN A 38 -6.08 -11.58 14.04
CA GLN A 38 -7.04 -12.47 13.38
C GLN A 38 -6.38 -13.22 12.20
N ARG A 39 -5.67 -12.50 11.32
CA ARG A 39 -4.98 -13.12 10.19
C ARG A 39 -3.87 -14.07 10.62
N ALA A 40 -3.09 -13.69 11.64
CA ALA A 40 -2.03 -14.53 12.18
C ALA A 40 -2.58 -15.85 12.73
N ASN A 41 -3.63 -15.77 13.57
CA ASN A 41 -4.29 -16.96 14.11
C ASN A 41 -4.89 -17.84 13.00
N ALA A 42 -5.59 -17.23 12.05
CA ALA A 42 -6.15 -17.97 10.92
C ALA A 42 -5.05 -18.65 10.08
N MET A 43 -3.92 -17.98 9.84
CA MET A 43 -2.83 -18.54 9.06
C MET A 43 -2.13 -19.70 9.76
N LEU A 44 -1.93 -19.61 11.08
CA LEU A 44 -1.44 -20.73 11.89
C LEU A 44 -2.37 -21.95 11.83
N LYS A 45 -3.70 -21.73 11.73
CA LYS A 45 -4.67 -22.84 11.56
C LYS A 45 -4.70 -23.40 10.13
N CYS A 46 -4.39 -22.58 9.13
CA CYS A 46 -4.29 -22.99 7.73
C CYS A 46 -3.05 -23.81 7.39
N ASP A 47 -2.01 -23.77 8.23
CA ASP A 47 -0.73 -24.39 7.95
C ASP A 47 -0.86 -25.92 7.79
N GLU A 48 -0.48 -26.40 6.60
CA GLU A 48 -0.41 -27.82 6.19
C GLU A 48 1.03 -28.37 6.27
N GLY A 49 1.94 -27.67 6.95
CA GLY A 49 3.29 -28.14 7.28
C GLY A 49 3.29 -29.31 8.26
N HIS A 50 4.49 -29.84 8.58
CA HIS A 50 4.63 -31.02 9.45
C HIS A 50 3.96 -30.84 10.83
N ASP A 51 4.18 -29.67 11.45
CA ASP A 51 3.58 -29.31 12.74
C ASP A 51 2.31 -28.46 12.58
N GLY A 52 1.77 -28.38 11.36
CA GLY A 52 0.62 -27.58 11.02
C GLY A 52 -0.70 -28.31 11.33
N PRO A 53 -1.70 -27.65 11.94
CA PRO A 53 -2.97 -28.29 12.28
C PRO A 53 -3.86 -28.57 11.06
N ALA A 54 -3.56 -28.00 9.89
CA ALA A 54 -4.25 -28.25 8.62
C ALA A 54 -5.80 -28.17 8.69
N TRP A 55 -6.33 -27.17 9.40
CA TRP A 55 -7.78 -27.05 9.59
C TRP A 55 -8.53 -26.84 8.27
N GLN A 56 -9.78 -27.29 8.24
CA GLN A 56 -10.68 -27.02 7.13
C GLN A 56 -11.13 -25.54 7.16
N ASP A 57 -11.32 -24.95 5.97
CA ASP A 57 -11.60 -23.52 5.86
C ASP A 57 -12.90 -23.12 6.56
N GLN A 58 -13.89 -24.00 6.55
CA GLN A 58 -15.16 -23.76 7.21
C GLN A 58 -14.98 -23.61 8.73
N GLN A 59 -14.16 -24.46 9.33
CA GLN A 59 -13.85 -24.43 10.76
C GLN A 59 -13.07 -23.16 11.13
N ILE A 60 -12.11 -22.75 10.31
CA ILE A 60 -11.34 -21.52 10.52
C ILE A 60 -12.25 -20.29 10.35
N ALA A 61 -13.10 -20.28 9.33
CA ALA A 61 -14.04 -19.21 9.05
C ALA A 61 -14.98 -18.95 10.24
N GLU A 62 -15.56 -20.02 10.79
CA GLU A 62 -16.42 -19.95 11.97
C GLU A 62 -15.67 -19.50 13.23
N ALA A 63 -14.50 -20.08 13.50
CA ALA A 63 -13.73 -19.77 14.70
C ALA A 63 -13.23 -18.30 14.76
N PHE A 64 -12.96 -17.68 13.61
CA PHE A 64 -12.40 -16.33 13.55
C PHE A 64 -13.36 -15.28 12.97
N GLY A 65 -14.61 -15.64 12.66
CA GLY A 65 -15.61 -14.72 12.12
C GLY A 65 -15.23 -14.15 10.75
N VAL A 66 -14.67 -14.98 9.88
CA VAL A 66 -14.27 -14.61 8.51
C VAL A 66 -14.96 -15.47 7.48
N THR A 67 -14.96 -15.06 6.22
CA THR A 67 -15.50 -15.92 5.14
C THR A 67 -14.43 -16.88 4.64
N THR A 68 -14.84 -18.04 4.13
CA THR A 68 -13.93 -18.97 3.42
C THR A 68 -13.25 -18.30 2.22
N ARG A 69 -13.93 -17.36 1.56
CA ARG A 69 -13.36 -16.53 0.50
C ARG A 69 -12.24 -15.60 0.98
N SER A 70 -12.37 -15.03 2.19
CA SER A 70 -11.31 -14.24 2.81
C SER A 70 -10.06 -15.10 3.06
N LEU A 71 -10.24 -16.31 3.59
CA LEU A 71 -9.14 -17.26 3.80
C LEU A 71 -8.45 -17.63 2.48
N GLU A 72 -9.23 -17.92 1.44
CA GLU A 72 -8.69 -18.19 0.11
C GLU A 72 -7.84 -17.03 -0.42
N ASN A 73 -8.34 -15.79 -0.31
CA ASN A 73 -7.60 -14.60 -0.71
C ASN A 73 -6.33 -14.39 0.11
N TRP A 74 -6.36 -14.69 1.41
CA TRP A 74 -5.18 -14.58 2.27
C TRP A 74 -4.13 -15.63 1.93
N ARG A 75 -4.54 -16.88 1.65
CA ARG A 75 -3.60 -17.90 1.19
C ARG A 75 -3.01 -17.54 -0.16
N LYS A 76 -3.82 -17.07 -1.10
CA LYS A 76 -3.35 -16.54 -2.38
C LYS A 76 -2.27 -15.47 -2.17
N GLN A 77 -2.55 -14.46 -1.36
CA GLN A 77 -1.61 -13.39 -1.07
C GLN A 77 -0.32 -13.93 -0.41
N ALA A 78 -0.43 -14.84 0.56
CA ALA A 78 0.72 -15.43 1.22
C ALA A 78 1.60 -16.25 0.26
N THR A 79 0.99 -16.98 -0.68
CA THR A 79 1.73 -17.74 -1.71
C THR A 79 2.38 -16.80 -2.74
N GLU A 80 1.71 -15.73 -3.16
CA GLU A 80 2.20 -14.83 -4.22
C GLU A 80 3.18 -13.76 -3.73
N GLN A 81 3.03 -13.30 -2.48
CA GLN A 81 3.76 -12.14 -1.93
C GLN A 81 4.53 -12.48 -0.65
N GLY A 82 4.54 -13.75 -0.24
CA GLY A 82 5.12 -14.24 1.00
C GLY A 82 4.15 -14.15 2.19
N PRO A 83 4.25 -15.04 3.20
CA PRO A 83 3.29 -15.09 4.30
C PRO A 83 3.21 -13.80 5.12
N MET A 84 4.36 -13.15 5.32
CA MET A 84 4.47 -11.91 6.10
C MET A 84 3.68 -10.74 5.50
N SER A 85 3.39 -10.77 4.19
CA SER A 85 2.55 -9.76 3.52
C SER A 85 1.17 -9.61 4.17
N LEU A 86 0.65 -10.65 4.82
CA LEU A 86 -0.65 -10.61 5.48
C LEU A 86 -0.69 -9.72 6.71
N LEU A 87 0.47 -9.43 7.28
CA LEU A 87 0.63 -8.55 8.44
C LEU A 87 0.89 -7.11 8.04
N GLU A 88 0.99 -6.84 6.74
CA GLU A 88 1.18 -5.51 6.19
C GLU A 88 -0.14 -4.95 5.68
N ARG A 89 -0.26 -3.62 5.75
CA ARG A 89 -1.37 -2.95 5.10
C ARG A 89 -1.05 -2.92 3.61
N LYS A 90 -2.03 -3.27 2.76
CA LYS A 90 -1.90 -3.13 1.30
C LYS A 90 -1.43 -1.71 0.98
N GLN A 91 -0.22 -1.60 0.44
CA GLN A 91 0.29 -0.32 -0.04
C GLN A 91 -0.52 0.08 -1.28
N ARG A 92 -0.92 1.34 -1.34
CA ARG A 92 -1.58 1.89 -2.53
C ARG A 92 -0.51 2.17 -3.57
N GLN A 93 -0.73 1.70 -4.81
CA GLN A 93 0.16 2.01 -5.93
C GLN A 93 0.09 3.50 -6.31
N SER A 94 -1.07 4.11 -6.14
CA SER A 94 -1.31 5.53 -6.43
C SER A 94 -1.96 6.24 -5.24
N PRO A 95 -1.74 7.56 -5.12
CA PRO A 95 -2.44 8.37 -4.11
C PRO A 95 -3.96 8.36 -4.37
N PRO A 96 -4.79 8.56 -3.33
CA PRO A 96 -6.25 8.58 -3.48
C PRO A 96 -6.77 9.69 -4.40
N THR A 97 -6.07 10.82 -4.38
CA THR A 97 -6.34 11.97 -5.25
C THR A 97 -5.18 12.07 -6.24
N PRO A 98 -5.45 12.09 -7.55
CA PRO A 98 -4.39 12.27 -8.54
C PRO A 98 -3.71 13.64 -8.31
N PRO A 99 -2.39 13.73 -8.46
CA PRO A 99 -1.71 15.01 -8.35
C PRO A 99 -2.17 15.96 -9.48
N ILE A 100 -2.34 17.25 -9.15
CA ILE A 100 -2.75 18.29 -10.11
C ILE A 100 -1.73 18.40 -11.25
N LEU A 101 -0.45 18.31 -10.89
CA LEU A 101 0.67 18.17 -11.81
C LEU A 101 1.02 16.68 -11.89
N ASP A 102 0.55 16.03 -12.96
CA ASP A 102 0.99 14.69 -13.35
C ASP A 102 2.34 14.75 -14.08
N GLY A 103 2.92 13.61 -14.43
CA GLY A 103 4.25 13.56 -15.05
C GLY A 103 4.40 14.41 -16.33
N GLU A 104 3.35 14.56 -17.13
CA GLU A 104 3.40 15.40 -18.33
C GLU A 104 3.38 16.90 -17.95
N LYS A 105 2.51 17.28 -17.02
CA LYS A 105 2.41 18.66 -16.53
C LYS A 105 3.65 19.06 -15.73
N GLU A 106 4.25 18.14 -14.98
CA GLU A 106 5.54 18.34 -14.31
C GLU A 106 6.65 18.61 -15.34
N ALA A 107 6.72 17.84 -16.44
CA ALA A 107 7.69 18.10 -17.50
C ALA A 107 7.49 19.48 -18.16
N LYS A 108 6.23 19.90 -18.38
CA LYS A 108 5.91 21.25 -18.87
C LYS A 108 6.35 22.33 -17.89
N LEU A 109 6.09 22.15 -16.59
CA LEU A 109 6.54 23.06 -15.54
C LEU A 109 8.07 23.19 -15.53
N THR A 110 8.81 22.08 -15.59
CA THR A 110 10.28 22.09 -15.65
C THR A 110 10.79 22.86 -16.88
N LYS A 111 10.18 22.64 -18.05
CA LYS A 111 10.52 23.38 -19.27
C LYS A 111 10.31 24.88 -19.12
N ILE A 112 9.20 25.31 -18.50
CA ILE A 112 8.93 26.73 -18.23
C ILE A 112 9.98 27.28 -17.25
N ALA A 113 10.26 26.57 -16.15
CA ALA A 113 11.22 27.02 -15.15
C ALA A 113 12.66 27.14 -15.68
N CYS A 114 13.03 26.34 -16.68
CA CYS A 114 14.32 26.43 -17.37
C CYS A 114 14.36 27.48 -18.50
N SER A 115 13.22 28.10 -18.83
CA SER A 115 13.14 29.12 -19.88
C SER A 115 13.43 30.53 -19.35
N THR A 116 13.57 31.51 -20.25
CA THR A 116 13.77 32.90 -19.87
C THR A 116 12.56 33.43 -19.08
N PRO A 117 12.77 34.02 -17.88
CA PRO A 117 11.70 34.66 -17.13
C PRO A 117 11.02 35.79 -17.91
N PRO A 118 9.75 36.11 -17.60
CA PRO A 118 9.03 37.20 -18.27
C PRO A 118 9.72 38.56 -18.07
N GLU A 119 9.47 39.48 -19.02
CA GLU A 119 10.07 40.81 -19.00
C GLU A 119 9.87 41.54 -17.66
N GLY A 120 10.91 42.25 -17.21
CA GLY A 120 10.91 42.92 -15.92
C GLY A 120 11.14 42.01 -14.71
N ARG A 121 11.41 40.70 -14.91
CA ARG A 121 11.75 39.75 -13.83
C ARG A 121 13.12 39.11 -14.07
N SER A 122 13.91 39.00 -13.01
CA SER A 122 15.23 38.35 -13.06
C SER A 122 15.20 36.83 -12.91
N ARG A 123 14.09 36.26 -12.43
CA ARG A 123 13.92 34.82 -12.18
C ARG A 123 12.45 34.41 -12.17
N TRP A 124 12.20 33.13 -12.40
CA TRP A 124 10.91 32.50 -12.13
C TRP A 124 10.67 32.44 -10.61
N THR A 125 9.55 33.01 -10.17
CA THR A 125 9.01 32.76 -8.82
C THR A 125 7.95 31.66 -8.89
N LEU A 126 7.65 31.03 -7.76
CA LEU A 126 6.59 30.00 -7.72
C LEU A 126 5.24 30.54 -8.16
N GLN A 127 4.93 31.81 -7.84
CA GLN A 127 3.70 32.45 -8.29
C GLN A 127 3.70 32.67 -9.81
N LEU A 128 4.81 33.17 -10.38
CA LEU A 128 4.92 33.36 -11.83
C LEU A 128 4.79 32.03 -12.59
N LEU A 129 5.33 30.94 -12.04
CA LEU A 129 5.16 29.60 -12.61
C LEU A 129 3.71 29.12 -12.52
N ALA A 130 3.04 29.34 -11.38
CA ALA A 130 1.63 29.01 -11.22
C ALA A 130 0.75 29.76 -12.22
N ASP A 131 0.94 31.08 -12.33
CA ASP A 131 0.21 31.93 -13.26
C ASP A 131 0.47 31.51 -14.72
N LYS A 132 1.73 31.19 -15.06
CA LYS A 132 2.09 30.74 -16.41
C LYS A 132 1.51 29.38 -16.78
N LEU A 133 1.38 28.47 -15.81
CA LEU A 133 0.73 27.17 -16.02
C LEU A 133 -0.77 27.33 -16.32
N VAL A 134 -1.44 28.30 -15.69
CA VAL A 134 -2.84 28.62 -15.98
C VAL A 134 -2.96 29.33 -17.34
N GLU A 135 -2.09 30.30 -17.63
CA GLU A 135 -2.05 31.02 -18.92
C GLU A 135 -1.90 30.07 -20.11
N LEU A 136 -1.09 29.01 -19.98
CA LEU A 136 -0.87 28.01 -21.01
C LEU A 136 -1.90 26.87 -20.99
N GLU A 137 -2.98 27.01 -20.22
CA GLU A 137 -4.06 26.02 -20.07
C GLU A 137 -3.56 24.61 -19.66
N VAL A 138 -2.43 24.55 -18.95
CA VAL A 138 -1.86 23.29 -18.42
C VAL A 138 -2.70 22.81 -17.23
N VAL A 139 -3.25 23.74 -16.46
CA VAL A 139 -4.13 23.52 -15.29
C VAL A 139 -5.16 24.65 -15.21
N GLU A 140 -6.38 24.35 -14.75
CA GLU A 140 -7.43 25.37 -14.54
C GLU A 140 -7.09 26.31 -13.37
N SER A 141 -6.53 25.76 -12.29
CA SER A 141 -6.03 26.53 -11.16
C SER A 141 -4.95 25.75 -10.42
N ILE A 142 -3.97 26.46 -9.86
CA ILE A 142 -2.92 25.86 -9.04
C ILE A 142 -2.36 26.87 -8.05
N SER A 143 -2.01 26.39 -6.85
CA SER A 143 -1.32 27.22 -5.86
C SER A 143 0.19 27.23 -6.08
N ALA A 144 0.85 28.34 -5.74
CA ALA A 144 2.31 28.42 -5.72
C ALA A 144 2.97 27.36 -4.79
N ASP A 145 2.29 26.94 -3.71
CA ASP A 145 2.77 25.85 -2.84
C ASP A 145 2.81 24.50 -3.57
N THR A 146 1.78 24.20 -4.37
CA THR A 146 1.75 22.98 -5.19
C THR A 146 2.92 22.95 -6.17
N VAL A 147 3.21 24.07 -6.84
CA VAL A 147 4.37 24.23 -7.73
C VAL A 147 5.67 24.02 -6.96
N GLY A 148 5.80 24.61 -5.77
CA GLY A 148 6.99 24.47 -4.92
C GLY A 148 7.25 23.03 -4.47
N ARG A 149 6.19 22.28 -4.11
CA ARG A 149 6.32 20.85 -3.73
C ARG A 149 6.80 19.98 -4.88
N VAL A 150 6.39 20.28 -6.11
CA VAL A 150 6.82 19.55 -7.30
C VAL A 150 8.25 19.88 -7.67
N GLN A 151 8.61 21.17 -7.72
CA GLN A 151 9.98 21.60 -8.07
C GLN A 151 11.03 21.08 -7.08
N LYS A 152 10.70 20.99 -5.78
CA LYS A 152 11.59 20.40 -4.75
C LYS A 152 11.92 18.92 -4.96
N LYS A 153 11.08 18.16 -5.67
CA LYS A 153 11.37 16.75 -5.98
C LYS A 153 12.34 16.58 -7.15
N THR A 154 12.48 17.63 -7.96
CA THR A 154 13.19 17.60 -9.24
C THR A 154 14.57 18.29 -9.15
N SER A 155 14.91 18.89 -8.00
CA SER A 155 16.23 19.45 -7.65
C SER A 155 16.84 18.64 -6.52
#